data_AF-A0A7V5DVK8-F1
#
_entry.id   AF-A0A7V5DVK8-F1
#
_cell.length_a   1.000
_cell.length_b   1.000
_cell.length_c   1.000
_cell.angle_alpha   90.00
_cell.angle_beta   90.00
_cell.angle_gamma   90.00
#
_symmetry.space_group_name_H-M   'P 1'
#
loop_
_entity.id
_entity.type
_entity.pdbx_description
1 polymer ?
#
loop_
_entity_poly.entity_id
_entity_poly.type
_entity_poly.pdbx_seq_one_letter_code
_entity_poly.pdbx_strand_id
1 'polypeptide(L)'
;MIWIERRYIYLAALVLGILLLIGGIFILVTNRLEKRLLEELKKTQHTLERIKENELLLAQDLNHARSVLGLNVRTYDILLGEEKEPFPEKTVSSPLFQAVDTILSRKEQQEREAFLMGILRSPEVVNLIKTTGMELKREPGKIELQKKGIPYFSFTLPMEKSKDNSFVVESYLGSKLLADAKGPSISRISSYLQEQVPVLEAHLNRMQQLKSQLLSTCTKTRIQSLALEKGLFLSKEEESAEGIHLRYQLKAEPTLSKLELGLQYRKGVFFVEKATFDTVGTFEEGLAQALRNADTRTSKEMRLDSILSSLRAQMKDTGFQRYLQSKRIVISERERDTEEYRFIDLLEDKGNRIGSIGILKARGEVSLFDKDGVFIASLKMFTLSIPLQEKKKSLNQDSP
;
A
#
# COMPACT_ATOMS: atom_id res chain seq x y z
N MET A 1 -5.09 42.38 -52.21
CA MET A 1 -5.83 42.45 -50.92
C MET A 1 -6.80 41.26 -50.72
N ILE A 2 -7.41 40.70 -51.77
CA ILE A 2 -8.41 39.61 -51.70
C ILE A 2 -7.83 38.21 -51.33
N TRP A 3 -6.51 38.01 -51.46
CA TRP A 3 -5.86 36.72 -51.16
C TRP A 3 -5.60 36.46 -49.68
N ILE A 4 -5.59 37.52 -48.86
CA ILE A 4 -5.30 37.42 -47.42
C ILE A 4 -6.57 37.00 -46.66
N GLU A 5 -7.75 37.47 -47.08
CA GLU A 5 -9.02 37.17 -46.42
C GLU A 5 -9.46 35.70 -46.57
N ARG A 6 -9.16 35.04 -47.70
CA ARG A 6 -9.51 33.63 -47.89
C ARG A 6 -8.69 32.67 -47.01
N ARG A 7 -7.44 33.02 -46.67
CA ARG A 7 -6.59 32.14 -45.84
C ARG A 7 -7.05 32.07 -44.39
N TYR A 8 -7.60 33.16 -43.84
CA TYR A 8 -8.12 33.17 -42.47
C TYR A 8 -9.40 32.33 -42.31
N ILE A 9 -10.22 32.22 -43.36
CA ILE A 9 -11.43 31.39 -43.35
C ILE A 9 -11.08 29.90 -43.23
N TYR A 10 -10.08 29.42 -43.98
CA TYR A 10 -9.62 28.03 -43.87
C TYR A 10 -8.97 27.73 -42.51
N LEU A 11 -8.23 28.69 -41.95
CA LEU A 11 -7.61 28.53 -40.63
C LEU A 11 -8.67 28.46 -39.52
N ALA A 12 -9.70 29.31 -39.58
CA ALA A 12 -10.80 29.31 -38.62
C ALA A 12 -11.63 28.01 -38.70
N ALA A 13 -11.92 27.53 -39.91
CA ALA A 13 -12.61 26.25 -40.11
C ALA A 13 -11.80 25.06 -39.57
N LEU A 14 -10.48 25.07 -39.73
CA LEU A 14 -9.60 24.02 -39.23
C LEU A 14 -9.54 24.02 -37.68
N VAL A 15 -9.46 25.19 -37.05
CA VAL A 15 -9.51 25.32 -35.58
C VAL A 15 -10.86 24.87 -35.03
N LEU A 16 -11.97 25.22 -35.69
CA LEU A 16 -13.31 24.78 -35.31
C LEU A 16 -13.45 23.25 -35.43
N GLY A 17 -12.90 22.66 -36.49
CA GLY A 17 -12.87 21.21 -36.69
C GLY A 17 -12.10 20.49 -35.59
N ILE A 18 -10.94 21.01 -35.18
CA ILE A 18 -10.15 20.44 -34.07
C ILE A 18 -10.91 20.56 -32.74
N LEU A 19 -11.55 21.70 -32.46
CA LEU A 19 -12.34 21.89 -31.24
C LEU A 19 -13.53 20.92 -31.15
N LEU A 20 -14.23 20.67 -32.26
CA LEU A 20 -15.31 19.67 -32.31
C LEU A 20 -14.80 18.25 -32.09
N LEU A 21 -13.61 17.93 -32.62
CA LEU A 21 -12.97 16.62 -32.42
C LEU A 21 -12.58 16.40 -30.95
N ILE A 22 -11.98 17.40 -30.31
CA ILE A 22 -11.63 17.35 -28.87
C ILE A 22 -12.89 17.22 -28.01
N GLY A 23 -13.94 17.99 -28.32
CA GLY A 23 -15.23 17.90 -27.62
C GLY A 23 -15.88 16.52 -27.76
N GLY A 24 -15.85 15.93 -28.95
CA GLY A 24 -16.37 14.59 -29.21
C GLY A 24 -15.60 13.51 -28.43
N ILE A 25 -14.27 13.59 -28.38
CA ILE A 25 -13.43 12.67 -27.60
C ILE A 25 -13.72 12.81 -26.11
N PHE A 26 -13.88 14.03 -25.61
CA PHE A 26 -14.16 14.29 -24.20
C PHE A 26 -15.47 13.65 -23.75
N ILE A 27 -16.55 13.82 -24.50
CA ILE A 27 -17.86 13.20 -24.22
C ILE A 27 -17.79 11.67 -24.25
N LEU A 28 -17.00 11.10 -25.16
CA LEU A 28 -16.84 9.65 -25.28
C LEU A 28 -16.06 9.05 -24.10
N VAL A 29 -15.06 9.78 -23.58
CA VAL A 29 -14.28 9.41 -22.41
C VAL A 29 -15.09 9.51 -21.13
N THR A 30 -15.86 10.58 -20.92
CA THR A 30 -16.71 10.74 -19.73
C THR A 30 -17.80 9.65 -19.66
N ASN A 31 -18.47 9.37 -20.78
CA ASN A 31 -19.48 8.31 -20.83
C ASN A 31 -18.90 6.90 -20.60
N ARG A 32 -17.64 6.65 -21.00
CA ARG A 32 -16.96 5.39 -20.71
C ARG A 32 -16.55 5.27 -19.23
N LEU A 33 -16.14 6.37 -18.61
CA LEU A 33 -15.79 6.40 -17.19
C LEU A 33 -17.02 6.18 -16.30
N GLU A 34 -18.15 6.82 -16.59
CA GLU A 34 -19.39 6.62 -15.84
C GLU A 34 -19.87 5.16 -15.89
N LYS A 35 -19.81 4.53 -17.06
CA LYS A 35 -20.16 3.11 -17.20
C LYS A 35 -19.24 2.20 -16.40
N ARG A 36 -17.92 2.46 -16.40
CA ARG A 36 -16.97 1.68 -15.59
C ARG A 36 -17.20 1.86 -14.09
N LEU A 37 -17.46 3.09 -13.64
CA LEU A 37 -17.75 3.38 -12.23
C LEU A 37 -19.05 2.71 -11.76
N LEU A 38 -20.09 2.70 -12.61
CA LEU A 38 -21.34 1.99 -12.31
C LEU A 38 -21.15 0.47 -12.26
N GLU A 39 -20.31 -0.10 -13.13
CA GLU A 39 -19.98 -1.52 -13.09
C GLU A 39 -19.15 -1.90 -11.84
N GLU A 40 -18.19 -1.06 -11.45
CA GLU A 40 -17.40 -1.25 -10.22
C GLU A 40 -18.27 -1.11 -8.96
N LEU A 41 -19.21 -0.16 -8.94
CA LEU A 41 -20.20 -0.03 -7.85
C LEU A 41 -21.11 -1.27 -7.76
N LYS A 42 -21.58 -1.81 -8.88
CA LYS A 42 -22.35 -3.05 -8.89
C LYS A 42 -21.53 -4.25 -8.42
N LYS A 43 -20.26 -4.34 -8.82
CA LYS A 43 -19.35 -5.40 -8.36
C LYS A 43 -19.08 -5.32 -6.86
N THR A 44 -18.86 -4.12 -6.33
CA THR A 44 -18.60 -3.91 -4.89
C THR A 44 -19.83 -4.25 -4.04
N GLN A 45 -21.04 -3.87 -4.49
CA GLN A 45 -22.29 -4.29 -3.85
C GLN A 45 -22.45 -5.81 -3.87
N HIS A 46 -22.21 -6.47 -5.01
CA HIS A 46 -22.29 -7.93 -5.09
C HIS A 46 -21.25 -8.61 -4.19
N THR A 47 -20.03 -8.07 -4.07
CA THR A 47 -19.04 -8.63 -3.14
C THR A 47 -19.45 -8.45 -1.68
N LEU A 48 -20.08 -7.33 -1.32
CA LEU A 48 -20.61 -7.11 0.02
C LEU A 48 -21.74 -8.08 0.37
N GLU A 49 -22.65 -8.35 -0.58
CA GLU A 49 -23.69 -9.36 -0.40
C GLU A 49 -23.11 -10.76 -0.20
N ARG A 50 -22.09 -11.15 -0.98
CA ARG A 50 -21.40 -12.44 -0.80
C ARG A 50 -20.67 -12.53 0.54
N ILE A 51 -20.11 -11.43 1.04
CA ILE A 51 -19.48 -11.39 2.37
C ILE A 51 -20.55 -11.61 3.45
N LYS A 52 -21.71 -10.95 3.34
CA LYS A 52 -22.84 -11.16 4.26
C LYS A 52 -23.34 -12.61 4.25
N GLU A 53 -23.50 -13.22 3.08
CA GLU A 53 -23.92 -14.62 2.96
C GLU A 53 -22.88 -15.58 3.59
N ASN A 54 -21.60 -15.38 3.29
CA ASN A 54 -20.53 -16.20 3.86
C ASN A 54 -20.44 -16.07 5.39
N GLU A 55 -20.64 -14.87 5.92
CA GLU A 55 -20.61 -14.62 7.37
C GLU A 55 -21.81 -15.26 8.08
N LEU A 56 -22.98 -15.26 7.45
CA LEU A 56 -24.17 -15.95 7.96
C LEU A 56 -23.98 -17.48 7.96
N LEU A 57 -23.40 -18.03 6.89
CA LEU A 57 -23.04 -19.46 6.82
C LEU A 57 -22.01 -19.82 7.89
N LEU A 58 -20.98 -19.00 8.09
CA LEU A 58 -19.97 -19.20 9.14
C LEU A 58 -20.60 -19.16 10.54
N ALA A 59 -21.51 -18.21 10.80
CA ALA A 59 -22.21 -18.13 12.08
C ALA A 59 -23.08 -19.38 12.33
N GLN A 60 -23.70 -19.93 11.28
CA GLN A 60 -24.50 -21.14 11.35
C GLN A 60 -23.64 -22.38 11.60
N ASP A 61 -22.53 -22.55 10.88
CA ASP A 61 -21.60 -23.66 11.06
C ASP A 61 -20.94 -23.65 12.45
N LEU A 62 -20.60 -22.46 12.94
CA LEU A 62 -19.98 -22.29 14.25
C LEU A 62 -20.98 -22.59 15.38
N ASN A 63 -22.24 -22.18 15.22
CA ASN A 63 -23.30 -22.56 16.16
C ASN A 63 -23.65 -24.06 16.09
N HIS A 64 -23.54 -24.69 14.92
CA HIS A 64 -23.68 -26.14 14.79
C HIS A 64 -22.53 -26.88 15.48
N ALA A 65 -21.29 -26.42 15.32
CA ALA A 65 -20.15 -26.99 16.04
C ALA A 65 -20.28 -26.83 17.56
N ARG A 66 -20.80 -25.69 18.02
CA ARG A 66 -21.06 -25.44 19.46
C ARG A 66 -22.13 -26.37 20.02
N SER A 67 -23.22 -26.61 19.27
CA SER A 67 -24.28 -27.53 19.71
C SER A 67 -23.79 -28.97 19.82
N VAL A 68 -22.95 -29.43 18.89
CA VAL A 68 -22.28 -30.75 18.96
C VAL A 68 -21.35 -30.86 20.16
N LEU A 69 -20.73 -29.75 20.58
CA LEU A 69 -19.84 -29.68 21.75
C LEU A 69 -20.59 -29.42 23.08
N GLY A 70 -21.92 -29.38 23.08
CA GLY A 70 -22.72 -29.11 24.28
C GLY A 70 -22.57 -27.68 24.83
N LEU A 71 -22.11 -26.74 24.00
CA LEU A 71 -21.91 -25.34 24.36
C LEU A 71 -23.15 -24.51 23.96
N ASN A 72 -23.47 -23.50 24.75
CA ASN A 72 -24.58 -22.59 24.45
C ASN A 72 -24.38 -21.89 23.10
N VAL A 73 -25.44 -21.88 22.28
CA VAL A 73 -25.52 -21.14 21.01
C VAL A 73 -25.30 -19.65 21.31
N ARG A 74 -24.46 -18.99 20.50
CA ARG A 74 -24.28 -17.55 20.57
C ARG A 74 -25.09 -16.90 19.46
N THR A 75 -25.98 -16.00 19.81
CA THR A 75 -26.49 -14.99 18.89
C THR A 75 -25.35 -13.99 18.64
N TYR A 76 -24.88 -13.96 17.40
CA TYR A 76 -24.04 -12.88 16.92
C TYR A 76 -24.99 -11.74 16.59
N ASP A 77 -25.03 -10.72 17.44
CA ASP A 77 -25.62 -9.44 17.05
C ASP A 77 -24.75 -8.90 15.91
N ILE A 78 -25.19 -9.14 14.67
CA ILE A 78 -24.66 -8.46 13.49
C ILE A 78 -25.23 -7.03 13.55
N LEU A 79 -24.83 -6.30 14.57
CA LEU A 79 -25.00 -4.87 14.66
C LEU A 79 -23.90 -4.28 13.77
N LEU A 80 -24.31 -3.90 12.56
CA LEU A 80 -24.02 -2.53 12.11
C LEU A 80 -24.02 -1.65 13.37
N GLY A 81 -22.88 -1.07 13.70
CA GLY A 81 -22.86 0.03 14.64
C GLY A 81 -23.71 1.16 14.07
N GLU A 82 -25.03 1.10 14.28
CA GLU A 82 -25.76 2.29 14.65
C GLU A 82 -25.31 2.62 16.07
N GLU A 83 -24.12 3.21 16.16
CA GLU A 83 -23.89 4.18 17.21
C GLU A 83 -25.05 5.16 17.10
N LYS A 84 -25.95 5.11 18.09
CA LYS A 84 -26.76 6.25 18.47
C LYS A 84 -25.82 7.34 19.00
N GLU A 85 -24.98 7.87 18.12
CA GLU A 85 -24.66 9.28 18.21
C GLU A 85 -25.97 10.04 17.97
N PRO A 86 -26.24 11.14 18.69
CA PRO A 86 -27.34 12.01 18.34
C PRO A 86 -27.04 12.58 16.95
N PHE A 87 -27.57 11.92 15.92
CA PHE A 87 -27.60 12.46 14.58
C PHE A 87 -28.31 13.81 14.69
N PRO A 88 -27.65 14.95 14.41
CA PRO A 88 -28.39 16.16 14.14
C PRO A 88 -29.31 15.82 12.98
N GLU A 89 -30.60 16.12 13.09
CA GLU A 89 -31.61 15.92 12.05
C GLU A 89 -31.02 16.25 10.67
N LYS A 90 -30.59 15.22 9.95
CA LYS A 90 -30.32 15.34 8.52
C LYS A 90 -31.68 15.35 7.89
N THR A 91 -32.26 16.54 7.81
CA THR A 91 -33.29 16.85 6.84
C THR A 91 -32.87 16.21 5.52
N VAL A 92 -33.71 15.31 5.01
CA VAL A 92 -33.55 14.71 3.68
C VAL A 92 -33.75 15.86 2.70
N SER A 93 -32.68 16.63 2.51
CA SER A 93 -32.60 17.76 1.61
C SER A 93 -32.83 17.21 0.21
N SER A 94 -33.92 17.63 -0.45
CA SER A 94 -34.19 17.24 -1.84
C SER A 94 -32.92 17.44 -2.71
N PRO A 95 -32.73 16.66 -3.78
CA PRO A 95 -31.53 16.76 -4.64
C PRO A 95 -31.21 18.19 -5.11
N LEU A 96 -32.23 19.06 -5.17
CA LEU A 96 -32.05 20.49 -5.45
C LEU A 96 -31.39 21.26 -4.31
N PHE A 97 -31.69 20.95 -3.05
CA PHE A 97 -31.00 21.53 -1.90
C PHE A 97 -29.55 21.05 -1.83
N GLN A 98 -29.28 19.77 -2.10
CA GLN A 98 -27.90 19.27 -2.21
C GLN A 98 -27.14 19.95 -3.35
N ALA A 99 -27.81 20.20 -4.49
CA ALA A 99 -27.21 20.95 -5.59
C ALA A 99 -26.92 22.41 -5.21
N VAL A 100 -27.83 23.08 -4.49
CA VAL A 100 -27.63 24.44 -3.99
C VAL A 100 -26.49 24.48 -2.96
N ASP A 101 -26.45 23.55 -2.01
CA ASP A 101 -25.37 23.44 -1.01
C ASP A 101 -24.02 23.14 -1.68
N THR A 102 -24.00 22.32 -2.73
CA THR A 102 -22.80 22.06 -3.53
C THR A 102 -22.35 23.30 -4.30
N ILE A 103 -23.29 24.11 -4.82
CA ILE A 103 -22.98 25.37 -5.51
C ILE A 103 -22.46 26.40 -4.51
N LEU A 104 -23.08 26.51 -3.33
CA LEU A 104 -22.69 27.45 -2.28
C LEU A 104 -21.30 27.09 -1.71
N SER A 105 -21.06 25.84 -1.34
CA SER A 105 -19.74 25.36 -0.89
C SER A 105 -18.66 25.57 -1.95
N ARG A 106 -18.99 25.35 -3.24
CA ARG A 106 -18.05 25.61 -4.35
C ARG A 106 -17.78 27.10 -4.54
N LYS A 107 -18.78 27.97 -4.38
CA LYS A 107 -18.62 29.43 -4.44
C LYS A 107 -17.75 29.93 -3.29
N GLU A 108 -18.02 29.46 -2.07
CA GLU A 108 -17.21 29.79 -0.89
C GLU A 108 -15.77 29.30 -1.06
N GLN A 109 -15.56 28.08 -1.58
CA GLN A 109 -14.23 27.57 -1.87
C GLN A 109 -13.50 28.46 -2.89
N GLN A 110 -14.17 28.90 -3.96
CA GLN A 110 -13.60 29.80 -4.96
C GLN A 110 -13.23 31.17 -4.38
N GLU A 111 -14.08 31.74 -3.52
CA GLU A 111 -13.80 33.01 -2.84
C GLU A 111 -12.59 32.90 -1.90
N ARG A 112 -12.48 31.80 -1.15
CA ARG A 112 -11.34 31.52 -0.26
C ARG A 112 -10.06 31.25 -1.04
N GLU A 113 -10.13 30.53 -2.16
CA GLU A 113 -8.98 30.32 -3.07
C GLU A 113 -8.53 31.64 -3.70
N ALA A 114 -9.47 32.48 -4.16
CA ALA A 114 -9.16 33.79 -4.70
C ALA A 114 -8.50 34.70 -3.64
N PHE A 115 -8.94 34.61 -2.39
CA PHE A 115 -8.35 35.31 -1.26
C PHE A 115 -6.92 34.86 -0.96
N LEU A 116 -6.67 33.54 -0.86
CA LEU A 116 -5.31 33.00 -0.69
C LEU A 116 -4.40 33.40 -1.85
N MET A 117 -4.91 33.36 -3.08
CA MET A 117 -4.17 33.82 -4.25
C MET A 117 -3.85 35.31 -4.20
N GLY A 118 -4.70 36.13 -3.57
CA GLY A 118 -4.42 37.55 -3.29
C GLY A 118 -3.22 37.71 -2.35
N ILE A 119 -3.15 36.92 -1.28
CA ILE A 119 -2.02 36.93 -0.32
C ILE A 119 -0.73 36.48 -1.01
N LEU A 120 -0.78 35.38 -1.77
CA LEU A 120 0.39 34.81 -2.47
C LEU A 120 0.87 35.70 -3.64
N ARG A 121 0.01 36.61 -4.13
CA ARG A 121 0.33 37.63 -5.12
C ARG A 121 0.78 38.96 -4.51
N SER A 122 0.83 39.06 -3.18
CA SER A 122 1.36 40.26 -2.52
C SER A 122 2.82 40.50 -2.94
N PRO A 123 3.27 41.77 -3.04
CA PRO A 123 4.63 42.08 -3.49
C PRO A 123 5.71 41.41 -2.65
N GLU A 124 5.50 41.31 -1.34
CA GLU A 124 6.42 40.70 -0.38
C GLU A 124 6.59 39.19 -0.65
N VAL A 125 5.49 38.47 -0.81
CA VAL A 125 5.51 37.03 -1.07
C VAL A 125 5.98 36.71 -2.49
N VAL A 126 5.59 37.51 -3.49
CA VAL A 126 6.07 37.33 -4.88
C VAL A 126 7.57 37.58 -4.98
N ASN A 127 8.10 38.59 -4.28
CA ASN A 127 9.54 38.83 -4.22
C ASN A 127 10.26 37.67 -3.55
N LEU A 128 9.69 37.10 -2.48
CA LEU A 128 10.25 35.90 -1.84
C LEU A 128 10.25 34.69 -2.78
N ILE A 129 9.13 34.40 -3.44
CA ILE A 129 9.01 33.30 -4.41
C ILE A 129 10.03 33.45 -5.54
N LYS A 130 10.18 34.66 -6.11
CA LYS A 130 11.15 34.95 -7.17
C LYS A 130 12.60 34.82 -6.71
N THR A 131 12.95 35.38 -5.55
CA THR A 131 14.33 35.34 -5.03
C THR A 131 14.77 33.93 -4.64
N THR A 132 13.86 33.14 -4.09
CA THR A 132 14.11 31.74 -3.72
C THR A 132 13.97 30.75 -4.87
N GLY A 133 13.45 31.17 -6.02
CA GLY A 133 13.22 30.32 -7.19
C GLY A 133 12.14 29.26 -6.98
N MET A 134 11.10 29.58 -6.19
CA MET A 134 9.94 28.71 -5.99
C MET A 134 8.89 28.89 -7.09
N GLU A 135 8.13 27.84 -7.31
CA GLU A 135 6.99 27.77 -8.24
C GLU A 135 5.71 27.49 -7.46
N LEU A 136 4.62 28.11 -7.90
CA LEU A 136 3.31 27.92 -7.29
C LEU A 136 2.57 26.80 -8.04
N LYS A 137 2.31 25.68 -7.37
CA LYS A 137 1.48 24.61 -7.90
C LYS A 137 0.11 24.62 -7.21
N ARG A 138 -0.95 24.49 -8.02
CA ARG A 138 -2.33 24.44 -7.54
C ARG A 138 -2.87 23.03 -7.67
N GLU A 139 -3.36 22.51 -6.56
CA GLU A 139 -4.12 21.26 -6.51
C GLU A 139 -5.51 21.54 -5.91
N PRO A 140 -6.54 20.75 -6.23
CA PRO A 140 -7.89 20.99 -5.69
C PRO A 140 -7.87 21.01 -4.16
N GLY A 141 -8.19 22.15 -3.54
CA GLY A 141 -8.22 22.30 -2.08
C GLY A 141 -6.85 22.48 -1.40
N LYS A 142 -5.73 22.53 -2.14
CA LYS A 142 -4.37 22.70 -1.61
C LYS A 142 -3.52 23.56 -2.55
N ILE A 143 -2.89 24.59 -2.01
CA ILE A 143 -1.90 25.38 -2.76
C ILE A 143 -0.51 25.02 -2.24
N GLU A 144 0.42 24.70 -3.12
CA GLU A 144 1.79 24.34 -2.76
C GLU A 144 2.81 25.29 -3.36
N LEU A 145 3.81 25.66 -2.56
CA LEU A 145 5.04 26.26 -3.05
C LEU A 145 6.07 25.15 -3.21
N GLN A 146 6.53 24.95 -4.45
CA GLN A 146 7.50 23.92 -4.80
C GLN A 146 8.80 24.54 -5.28
N LYS A 147 9.92 23.86 -5.07
CA LYS A 147 11.20 24.22 -5.69
C LYS A 147 11.77 22.96 -6.35
N LYS A 148 11.97 23.02 -7.68
CA LYS A 148 12.44 21.87 -8.48
C LYS A 148 11.59 20.59 -8.26
N GLY A 149 10.28 20.73 -8.13
CA GLY A 149 9.33 19.62 -7.91
C GLY A 149 9.21 19.12 -6.46
N ILE A 150 9.95 19.68 -5.49
CA ILE A 150 9.84 19.33 -4.07
C ILE A 150 8.91 20.35 -3.38
N PRO A 151 7.86 19.92 -2.66
CA PRO A 151 6.98 20.82 -1.92
C PRO A 151 7.71 21.39 -0.69
N TYR A 152 7.83 22.71 -0.61
CA TYR A 152 8.41 23.44 0.53
C TYR A 152 7.34 23.84 1.54
N PHE A 153 6.22 24.35 1.03
CA PHE A 153 5.09 24.79 1.85
C PHE A 153 3.79 24.34 1.25
N SER A 154 2.86 23.92 2.10
CA SER A 154 1.48 23.66 1.74
C SER A 154 0.54 24.58 2.50
N PHE A 155 -0.38 25.18 1.76
CA PHE A 155 -1.45 26.01 2.27
C PHE A 155 -2.72 25.17 2.22
N THR A 156 -3.26 24.86 3.40
CA THR A 156 -4.52 24.11 3.54
C THR A 156 -5.63 25.06 3.94
N LEU A 157 -6.70 25.05 3.15
CA LEU A 157 -7.91 25.80 3.42
C LEU A 157 -8.72 25.13 4.54
N PRO A 158 -9.29 25.89 5.49
CA PRO A 158 -10.16 25.33 6.50
C PRO A 158 -11.42 24.73 5.87
N MET A 159 -11.70 23.47 6.19
CA MET A 159 -12.94 22.78 5.86
C MET A 159 -14.07 23.32 6.74
N GLU A 160 -15.29 23.42 6.20
CA GLU A 160 -16.51 24.02 6.79
C GLU A 160 -16.85 23.63 8.25
N LYS A 161 -16.21 22.61 8.84
CA LYS A 161 -16.52 22.08 10.17
C LYS A 161 -15.58 22.54 11.29
N SER A 162 -14.51 23.29 11.02
CA SER A 162 -13.65 23.81 12.09
C SER A 162 -14.18 25.14 12.63
N LYS A 163 -14.46 25.20 13.95
CA LYS A 163 -14.82 26.44 14.66
C LYS A 163 -13.76 27.54 14.52
N ASP A 164 -12.53 27.16 14.22
CA ASP A 164 -11.45 28.06 13.87
C ASP A 164 -11.42 28.29 12.37
N ASN A 165 -11.79 29.50 11.96
CA ASN A 165 -11.75 29.98 10.58
C ASN A 165 -10.29 30.35 10.18
N SER A 166 -9.31 29.58 10.63
CA SER A 166 -7.89 29.84 10.38
C SER A 166 -7.38 29.01 9.21
N PHE A 167 -6.57 29.59 8.33
CA PHE A 167 -5.82 28.81 7.34
C PHE A 167 -4.49 28.34 7.94
N VAL A 168 -4.03 27.18 7.47
CA VAL A 168 -2.79 26.55 7.93
C VAL A 168 -1.74 26.65 6.84
N VAL A 169 -0.61 27.26 7.17
CA VAL A 169 0.60 27.20 6.34
C VAL A 169 1.54 26.18 6.98
N GLU A 170 1.73 25.04 6.33
CA GLU A 170 2.58 23.96 6.80
C GLU A 170 3.88 23.91 5.97
N SER A 171 5.03 23.86 6.62
CA SER A 171 6.31 23.58 5.96
C SER A 171 6.46 22.08 5.71
N TYR A 172 7.31 21.70 4.76
CA TYR A 172 7.61 20.29 4.46
C TYR A 172 8.02 19.46 5.70
N LEU A 173 8.69 20.12 6.66
CA LEU A 173 9.15 19.51 7.91
C LEU A 173 8.08 19.43 9.00
N GLY A 174 6.86 19.92 8.74
CA GLY A 174 5.72 19.85 9.66
C GLY A 174 5.57 21.04 10.61
N SER A 175 6.38 22.11 10.45
CA SER A 175 6.11 23.38 11.16
C SER A 175 4.84 24.00 10.62
N LYS A 176 3.99 24.54 11.49
CA LYS A 176 2.67 25.08 11.12
C LYS A 176 2.52 26.51 11.62
N LEU A 177 2.07 27.39 10.72
CA LEU A 177 1.55 28.71 11.06
C LEU A 177 0.03 28.70 10.90
N LEU A 178 -0.67 29.02 11.99
CA LEU A 178 -2.10 29.33 11.96
C LEU A 178 -2.27 30.82 11.71
N ALA A 179 -3.04 31.18 10.69
CA ALA A 179 -3.33 32.56 10.39
C ALA A 179 -4.83 32.77 10.15
N ASP A 180 -5.34 33.91 10.60
CA ASP A 180 -6.76 34.25 10.57
C ASP A 180 -7.24 34.49 9.13
N ALA A 181 -8.27 33.78 8.69
CA ALA A 181 -8.83 33.96 7.34
C ALA A 181 -9.57 35.30 7.17
N LYS A 182 -9.98 35.97 8.26
CA LYS A 182 -10.66 37.28 8.18
C LYS A 182 -9.70 38.46 8.00
N GLY A 183 -8.41 38.27 8.30
CA GLY A 183 -7.40 39.33 8.31
C GLY A 183 -5.97 38.78 8.38
N PRO A 184 -5.48 38.09 7.34
CA PRO A 184 -4.13 37.56 7.32
C PRO A 184 -3.12 38.70 7.41
N SER A 185 -2.31 38.70 8.45
CA SER A 185 -1.11 39.54 8.49
C SER A 185 -0.12 39.01 7.45
N ILE A 186 -0.09 39.65 6.28
CA ILE A 186 0.81 39.31 5.16
C ILE A 186 2.27 39.32 5.65
N SER A 187 2.62 40.30 6.49
CA SER A 187 3.94 40.38 7.12
C SER A 187 4.25 39.15 7.98
N ARG A 188 3.32 38.63 8.78
CA ARG A 188 3.50 37.41 9.58
C ARG A 188 3.73 36.17 8.72
N ILE A 189 3.02 36.05 7.60
CA ILE A 189 3.19 34.95 6.64
C ILE A 189 4.55 35.07 5.96
N SER A 190 4.90 36.27 5.48
CA SER A 190 6.17 36.55 4.82
C SER A 190 7.36 36.26 5.76
N SER A 191 7.31 36.72 7.01
CA SER A 191 8.32 36.43 8.03
C SER A 191 8.45 34.94 8.31
N TYR A 192 7.33 34.22 8.47
CA TYR A 192 7.35 32.78 8.67
C TYR A 192 7.99 32.03 7.49
N LEU A 193 7.64 32.39 6.25
CA LEU A 193 8.25 31.80 5.06
C LEU A 193 9.75 32.10 5.01
N GLN A 194 10.16 33.35 5.27
CA GLN A 194 11.57 33.75 5.30
C GLN A 194 12.38 33.01 6.36
N GLU A 195 11.81 32.76 7.54
CA GLU A 195 12.46 32.00 8.62
C GLU A 195 12.62 30.51 8.27
N GLN A 196 11.61 29.92 7.61
CA GLN A 196 11.61 28.48 7.31
C GLN A 196 12.40 28.13 6.05
N VAL A 197 12.53 29.04 5.07
CA VAL A 197 13.31 28.83 3.85
C VAL A 197 14.73 28.31 4.12
N PRO A 198 15.58 28.98 4.93
CA PRO A 198 16.95 28.52 5.15
C PRO A 198 17.00 27.16 5.88
N VAL A 199 16.02 26.87 6.75
CA VAL A 199 15.91 25.57 7.43
C VAL A 199 15.61 24.46 6.41
N LEU A 200 14.67 24.71 5.50
CA LEU A 200 14.31 23.77 4.43
C LEU A 200 15.46 23.57 3.44
N GLU A 201 16.17 24.62 3.08
CA GLU A 201 17.34 24.53 2.18
C GLU A 201 18.48 23.74 2.83
N ALA A 202 18.80 24.01 4.09
CA ALA A 202 19.79 23.24 4.84
C ALA A 202 19.39 21.75 4.93
N HIS A 203 18.11 21.47 5.19
CA HIS A 203 17.60 20.11 5.23
C HIS A 203 17.73 19.40 3.88
N LEU A 204 17.33 20.03 2.78
CA LEU A 204 17.38 19.43 1.45
C LEU A 204 18.82 19.23 0.95
N ASN A 205 19.72 20.16 1.25
CA ASN A 205 21.15 19.99 0.99
C ASN A 205 21.70 18.80 1.78
N ARG A 206 21.32 18.67 3.05
CA ARG A 206 21.65 17.49 3.86
C ARG A 206 21.05 16.22 3.24
N MET A 207 19.84 16.23 2.70
CA MET A 207 19.22 15.05 2.07
C MET A 207 20.01 14.59 0.84
N GLN A 208 20.53 15.51 0.03
CA GLN A 208 21.40 15.16 -1.10
C GLN A 208 22.71 14.51 -0.63
N GLN A 209 23.29 14.98 0.46
CA GLN A 209 24.46 14.37 1.09
C GLN A 209 24.15 12.98 1.64
N LEU A 210 23.02 12.82 2.35
CA LEU A 210 22.60 11.51 2.85
C LEU A 210 22.30 10.54 1.71
N LYS A 211 21.72 11.00 0.60
CA LYS A 211 21.49 10.18 -0.61
C LYS A 211 22.80 9.62 -1.16
N SER A 212 23.82 10.45 -1.33
CA SER A 212 25.13 9.98 -1.82
C SER A 212 25.81 9.04 -0.81
N GLN A 213 25.64 9.29 0.48
CA GLN A 213 26.13 8.43 1.55
C GLN A 213 25.41 7.07 1.60
N LEU A 214 24.09 7.02 1.37
CA LEU A 214 23.31 5.78 1.25
C LEU A 214 23.89 4.93 0.12
N LEU A 215 23.97 5.51 -1.09
CA LEU A 215 24.42 4.79 -2.27
C LEU A 215 25.87 4.31 -2.16
N SER A 216 26.77 5.16 -1.64
CA SER A 216 28.17 4.77 -1.40
C SER A 216 28.32 3.70 -0.33
N THR A 217 27.46 3.68 0.69
CA THR A 217 27.48 2.62 1.71
C THR A 217 27.07 1.28 1.11
N CYS A 218 26.05 1.26 0.25
CA CYS A 218 25.62 0.06 -0.45
C CYS A 218 26.69 -0.51 -1.41
N THR A 219 27.62 0.32 -1.88
CA THR A 219 28.73 -0.10 -2.76
C THR A 219 30.04 -0.42 -2.02
N LYS A 220 30.09 -0.27 -0.69
CA LYS A 220 31.25 -0.68 0.10
C LYS A 220 31.50 -2.19 -0.04
N THR A 221 32.76 -2.57 -0.20
CA THR A 221 33.20 -3.96 -0.38
C THR A 221 32.65 -4.89 0.70
N ARG A 222 32.67 -4.44 1.97
CA ARG A 222 32.13 -5.20 3.11
C ARG A 222 30.64 -5.53 2.97
N ILE A 223 29.83 -4.58 2.52
CA ILE A 223 28.38 -4.75 2.37
C ILE A 223 28.09 -5.64 1.17
N GLN A 224 28.78 -5.42 0.05
CA GLN A 224 28.67 -6.25 -1.15
C GLN A 224 29.07 -7.70 -0.89
N SER A 225 30.16 -7.95 -0.16
CA SER A 225 30.60 -9.31 0.18
C SER A 225 29.57 -10.04 1.04
N LEU A 226 29.00 -9.37 2.05
CA LEU A 226 27.95 -9.95 2.91
C LEU A 226 26.68 -10.27 2.11
N ALA A 227 26.26 -9.37 1.22
CA ALA A 227 25.10 -9.61 0.36
C ALA A 227 25.35 -10.80 -0.58
N LEU A 228 26.52 -10.87 -1.22
CA LEU A 228 26.89 -11.96 -2.13
C LEU A 228 26.99 -13.31 -1.42
N GLU A 229 27.57 -13.36 -0.22
CA GLU A 229 27.65 -14.58 0.61
C GLU A 229 26.25 -15.13 0.90
N LYS A 230 25.26 -14.25 1.09
CA LYS A 230 23.85 -14.58 1.31
C LYS A 230 23.06 -14.81 0.01
N GLY A 231 23.70 -14.73 -1.16
CA GLY A 231 23.01 -14.84 -2.44
C GLY A 231 22.00 -13.71 -2.69
N LEU A 232 22.22 -12.54 -2.10
CA LEU A 232 21.38 -11.35 -2.25
C LEU A 232 21.99 -10.37 -3.25
N PHE A 233 21.14 -9.65 -3.97
CA PHE A 233 21.55 -8.54 -4.84
C PHE A 233 20.66 -7.32 -4.60
N LEU A 234 21.20 -6.12 -4.81
CA LEU A 234 20.48 -4.87 -4.61
C LEU A 234 19.60 -4.56 -5.82
N SER A 235 18.33 -4.18 -5.56
CA SER A 235 17.40 -3.72 -6.57
C SER A 235 17.82 -2.36 -7.15
N LYS A 236 17.10 -1.92 -8.19
CA LYS A 236 17.18 -0.53 -8.63
C LYS A 236 16.62 0.40 -7.55
N GLU A 237 17.08 1.65 -7.57
CA GLU A 237 16.57 2.73 -6.73
C GLU A 237 15.10 3.01 -7.06
N GLU A 238 14.25 2.98 -6.03
CA GLU A 238 12.86 3.41 -6.08
C GLU A 238 12.75 4.74 -5.30
N GLU A 239 12.67 5.85 -6.02
CA GLU A 239 12.51 7.18 -5.42
C GLU A 239 11.04 7.59 -5.41
N SER A 240 10.55 7.99 -4.23
CA SER A 240 9.20 8.47 -3.99
C SER A 240 9.21 9.86 -3.34
N ALA A 241 8.03 10.46 -3.15
CA ALA A 241 7.91 11.74 -2.43
C ALA A 241 8.32 11.64 -0.95
N GLU A 242 8.29 10.44 -0.37
CA GLU A 242 8.60 10.19 1.04
C GLU A 242 10.07 9.86 1.28
N GLY A 243 10.77 9.37 0.25
CA GLY A 243 12.15 8.92 0.37
C GLY A 243 12.64 8.04 -0.76
N ILE A 244 13.83 7.47 -0.54
CA ILE A 244 14.45 6.47 -1.42
C ILE A 244 14.31 5.11 -0.77
N HIS A 245 13.88 4.13 -1.56
CA HIS A 245 13.76 2.74 -1.16
C HIS A 245 14.66 1.87 -2.04
N LEU A 246 15.37 0.96 -1.39
CA LEU A 246 16.23 -0.04 -2.00
C LEU A 246 15.90 -1.39 -1.35
N ARG A 247 15.90 -2.46 -2.13
CA ARG A 247 15.61 -3.80 -1.64
C ARG A 247 16.74 -4.75 -1.97
N TYR A 248 17.19 -5.54 -1.01
CA TYR A 248 17.97 -6.74 -1.32
C TYR A 248 17.02 -7.88 -1.68
N GLN A 249 17.22 -8.42 -2.87
CA GLN A 249 16.43 -9.50 -3.45
C GLN A 249 17.25 -10.78 -3.51
N LEU A 250 16.57 -11.92 -3.41
CA LEU A 250 17.23 -13.22 -3.48
C LEU A 250 17.61 -13.57 -4.92
N LYS A 251 18.87 -13.92 -5.19
CA LYS A 251 19.34 -14.27 -6.54
C LYS A 251 18.60 -15.49 -7.12
N ALA A 252 18.24 -16.45 -6.27
CA ALA A 252 17.46 -17.63 -6.66
C ALA A 252 15.99 -17.29 -6.99
N GLU A 253 15.46 -16.18 -6.47
CA GLU A 253 14.08 -15.73 -6.68
C GLU A 253 14.04 -14.18 -6.71
N PRO A 254 14.38 -13.55 -7.86
CA PRO A 254 14.60 -12.10 -7.97
C PRO A 254 13.42 -11.21 -7.57
N THR A 255 12.22 -11.75 -7.54
CA THR A 255 11.01 -11.05 -7.11
C THR A 255 10.83 -11.02 -5.59
N LEU A 256 11.55 -11.88 -4.86
CA LEU A 256 11.43 -12.01 -3.42
C LEU A 256 12.40 -11.05 -2.72
N SER A 257 11.84 -9.98 -2.17
CA SER A 257 12.58 -9.02 -1.34
C SER A 257 12.82 -9.60 0.04
N LYS A 258 14.06 -9.52 0.52
CA LYS A 258 14.51 -10.06 1.81
C LYS A 258 14.90 -9.00 2.81
N LEU A 259 15.31 -7.84 2.31
CA LEU A 259 15.64 -6.69 3.15
C LEU A 259 15.24 -5.41 2.42
N GLU A 260 14.55 -4.51 3.11
CA GLU A 260 14.27 -3.15 2.65
C GLU A 260 15.15 -2.15 3.42
N LEU A 261 15.67 -1.14 2.72
CA LEU A 261 16.47 -0.08 3.30
C LEU A 261 16.32 1.20 2.49
N GLY A 262 16.76 2.32 3.04
CA GLY A 262 16.66 3.58 2.33
C GLY A 262 16.86 4.83 3.16
N LEU A 263 16.32 5.94 2.67
CA LEU A 263 16.39 7.26 3.29
C LEU A 263 14.99 7.87 3.34
N GLN A 264 14.54 8.29 4.53
CA GLN A 264 13.29 9.01 4.71
C GLN A 264 13.51 10.52 4.59
N TYR A 265 12.95 11.17 3.58
CA TYR A 265 13.22 12.58 3.28
C TYR A 265 12.70 13.54 4.33
N ARG A 266 11.51 13.31 4.91
CA ARG A 266 10.97 14.21 5.95
C ARG A 266 11.77 14.17 7.24
N LYS A 267 12.16 12.97 7.69
CA LYS A 267 12.89 12.79 8.95
C LYS A 267 14.39 12.98 8.80
N GLY A 268 14.93 12.79 7.59
CA GLY A 268 16.36 12.87 7.34
C GLY A 268 17.16 11.74 7.97
N VAL A 269 16.58 10.55 8.03
CA VAL A 269 17.18 9.36 8.65
C VAL A 269 17.25 8.21 7.67
N PHE A 270 18.29 7.40 7.77
CA PHE A 270 18.36 6.13 7.07
C PHE A 270 17.44 5.13 7.75
N PHE A 271 17.03 4.09 7.02
CA PHE A 271 16.32 2.97 7.61
C PHE A 271 16.78 1.64 7.03
N VAL A 272 16.63 0.60 7.84
CA VAL A 272 16.73 -0.82 7.44
C VAL A 272 15.54 -1.51 8.10
N GLU A 273 14.64 -2.05 7.29
CA GLU A 273 13.35 -2.59 7.74
C GLU A 273 12.59 -1.55 8.60
N LYS A 274 12.41 -1.85 9.89
CA LYS A 274 11.72 -0.99 10.86
C LYS A 274 12.67 -0.12 11.68
N ALA A 275 13.99 -0.34 11.59
CA ALA A 275 14.98 0.39 12.36
C ALA A 275 15.42 1.64 11.60
N THR A 276 15.58 2.76 12.32
CA THR A 276 16.04 4.05 11.77
C THR A 276 17.41 4.42 12.33
N PHE A 277 18.22 5.12 11.52
CA PHE A 277 19.60 5.47 11.85
C PHE A 277 19.89 6.91 11.43
N ASP A 278 20.41 7.72 12.35
CA ASP A 278 20.67 9.15 12.12
C ASP A 278 22.02 9.42 11.43
N THR A 279 22.94 8.44 11.47
CA THR A 279 24.30 8.58 10.94
C THR A 279 24.67 7.44 10.01
N VAL A 280 25.59 7.70 9.08
CA VAL A 280 26.11 6.72 8.13
C VAL A 280 26.79 5.55 8.82
N GLY A 281 27.54 5.81 9.90
CA GLY A 281 28.25 4.76 10.64
C GLY A 281 27.28 3.76 11.27
N THR A 282 26.28 4.27 12.01
CA THR A 282 25.24 3.44 12.62
C THR A 282 24.39 2.71 11.56
N PHE A 283 24.14 3.36 10.43
CA PHE A 283 23.44 2.76 9.31
C PHE A 283 24.23 1.60 8.68
N GLU A 284 25.52 1.76 8.43
CA GLU A 284 26.38 0.71 7.87
C GLU A 284 26.42 -0.52 8.77
N GLU A 285 26.59 -0.32 10.08
CA GLU A 285 26.58 -1.41 11.06
C GLU A 285 25.23 -2.11 11.11
N GLY A 286 24.14 -1.33 11.14
CA GLY A 286 22.77 -1.85 11.11
C GLY A 286 22.50 -2.67 9.85
N LEU A 287 22.92 -2.18 8.68
CA LEU A 287 22.80 -2.88 7.41
C LEU A 287 23.63 -4.17 7.37
N ALA A 288 24.88 -4.12 7.83
CA ALA A 288 25.73 -5.30 7.89
C ALA A 288 25.12 -6.38 8.80
N GLN A 289 24.56 -5.99 9.94
CA GLN A 289 23.90 -6.91 10.85
C GLN A 289 22.62 -7.49 10.25
N ALA A 290 21.82 -6.66 9.57
CA ALA A 290 20.61 -7.11 8.90
C ALA A 290 20.91 -8.10 7.76
N LEU A 291 21.97 -7.87 6.97
CA LEU A 291 22.42 -8.79 5.92
C LEU A 291 22.89 -10.14 6.50
N ARG A 292 23.63 -10.13 7.62
CA ARG A 292 24.05 -11.38 8.29
C ARG A 292 22.86 -12.22 8.75
N ASN A 293 21.82 -11.54 9.22
CA ASN A 293 20.60 -12.15 9.75
C ASN A 293 19.50 -12.37 8.69
N ALA A 294 19.74 -12.00 7.43
CA ALA A 294 18.75 -12.08 6.39
C ALA A 294 18.33 -13.54 6.14
N ASP A 295 17.02 -13.78 6.12
CA ASP A 295 16.45 -15.08 5.82
C ASP A 295 16.51 -15.34 4.31
N THR A 296 17.46 -16.18 3.89
CA THR A 296 17.72 -16.50 2.48
C THR A 296 16.84 -17.62 1.93
N ARG A 297 15.89 -18.17 2.73
CA ARG A 297 14.99 -19.22 2.27
C ARG A 297 14.12 -18.73 1.10
N THR A 298 13.89 -19.58 0.11
CA THR A 298 12.97 -19.29 -1.00
C THR A 298 11.51 -19.24 -0.54
N SER A 299 10.61 -18.70 -1.37
CA SER A 299 9.17 -18.72 -1.07
C SER A 299 8.64 -20.14 -0.85
N LYS A 300 9.20 -21.12 -1.57
CA LYS A 300 8.85 -22.56 -1.43
C LYS A 300 9.26 -23.12 -0.07
N GLU A 301 10.48 -22.84 0.38
CA GLU A 301 10.98 -23.31 1.68
C GLU A 301 10.22 -22.66 2.83
N MET A 302 9.98 -21.34 2.76
CA MET A 302 9.17 -20.64 3.76
C MET A 302 7.75 -21.20 3.84
N ARG A 303 7.15 -21.52 2.68
CA ARG A 303 5.82 -22.14 2.61
C ARG A 303 5.83 -23.55 3.22
N LEU A 304 6.82 -24.37 2.90
CA LEU A 304 6.95 -25.71 3.44
C LEU A 304 7.12 -25.70 4.97
N ASP A 305 7.96 -24.81 5.49
CA ASP A 305 8.14 -24.63 6.93
C ASP A 305 6.85 -24.16 7.62
N SER A 306 6.08 -23.28 6.98
CA SER A 306 4.78 -22.84 7.48
C SER A 306 3.78 -24.00 7.57
N ILE A 307 3.70 -24.84 6.53
CA ILE A 307 2.83 -26.03 6.51
C ILE A 307 3.25 -27.02 7.60
N LEU A 308 4.55 -27.31 7.72
CA LEU A 308 5.07 -28.18 8.77
C LEU A 308 4.77 -27.64 10.17
N SER A 309 4.95 -26.34 10.38
CA SER A 309 4.67 -25.71 11.66
C SER A 309 3.18 -25.80 12.01
N SER A 310 2.30 -25.58 11.04
CA SER A 310 0.84 -25.73 11.19
C SER A 310 0.46 -27.18 11.51
N LEU A 311 0.98 -28.15 10.75
CA LEU A 311 0.75 -29.58 11.01
C LEU A 311 1.23 -29.97 12.40
N ARG A 312 2.46 -29.60 12.79
CA ARG A 312 3.00 -29.90 14.12
C ARG A 312 2.17 -29.26 15.25
N ALA A 313 1.67 -28.04 15.05
CA ALA A 313 0.79 -27.39 16.03
C ALA A 313 -0.52 -28.17 16.22
N GLN A 314 -1.16 -28.58 15.12
CA GLN A 314 -2.38 -29.41 15.19
C GLN A 314 -2.10 -30.81 15.72
N MET A 315 -0.94 -31.39 15.39
CA MET A 315 -0.52 -32.67 15.94
C MET A 315 -0.34 -32.62 17.45
N LYS A 316 0.06 -31.47 18.01
CA LYS A 316 0.18 -31.27 19.46
C LYS A 316 -1.15 -30.92 20.14
N ASP A 317 -2.25 -30.80 19.39
CA ASP A 317 -3.56 -30.54 19.96
C ASP A 317 -3.97 -31.68 20.91
N THR A 318 -4.43 -31.32 22.11
CA THR A 318 -4.79 -32.30 23.15
C THR A 318 -5.95 -33.21 22.75
N GLY A 319 -6.92 -32.72 21.97
CA GLY A 319 -8.02 -33.53 21.48
C GLY A 319 -7.54 -34.54 20.43
N PHE A 320 -6.72 -34.08 19.50
CA PHE A 320 -6.13 -34.94 18.46
C PHE A 320 -5.20 -36.00 19.06
N GLN A 321 -4.35 -35.64 20.03
CA GLN A 321 -3.50 -36.58 20.76
C GLN A 321 -4.30 -37.67 21.49
N ARG A 322 -5.40 -37.30 22.18
CA ARG A 322 -6.30 -38.28 22.81
C ARG A 322 -6.94 -39.21 21.77
N TYR A 323 -7.34 -38.68 20.62
CA TYR A 323 -7.88 -39.48 19.53
C TYR A 323 -6.85 -40.51 19.03
N LEU A 324 -5.61 -40.08 18.78
CA LEU A 324 -4.52 -40.98 18.37
C LEU A 324 -4.22 -42.06 19.43
N GLN A 325 -4.16 -41.68 20.71
CA GLN A 325 -3.99 -42.61 21.82
C GLN A 325 -5.14 -43.64 21.89
N SER A 326 -6.39 -43.23 21.67
CA SER A 326 -7.53 -44.16 21.64
C SER A 326 -7.43 -45.19 20.50
N LYS A 327 -6.66 -44.87 19.46
CA LYS A 327 -6.40 -45.73 18.29
C LYS A 327 -5.06 -46.46 18.36
N ARG A 328 -4.28 -46.28 19.43
CA ARG A 328 -2.93 -46.87 19.56
C ARG A 328 -1.99 -46.44 18.42
N ILE A 329 -2.11 -45.17 18.03
CA ILE A 329 -1.31 -44.53 16.98
C ILE A 329 -0.44 -43.46 17.62
N VAL A 330 0.82 -43.38 17.18
CA VAL A 330 1.81 -42.38 17.58
C VAL A 330 2.35 -41.70 16.33
N ILE A 331 2.61 -40.40 16.42
CA ILE A 331 3.28 -39.66 15.35
C ILE A 331 4.79 -39.79 15.54
N SER A 332 5.51 -40.15 14.47
CA SER A 332 6.97 -40.17 14.49
C SER A 332 7.54 -38.79 14.79
N GLU A 333 8.48 -38.70 15.74
CA GLU A 333 9.25 -37.47 16.01
C GLU A 333 10.25 -37.16 14.89
N ARG A 334 10.64 -38.19 14.12
CA ARG A 334 11.57 -38.06 12.99
C ARG A 334 10.79 -37.95 11.70
N GLU A 335 11.08 -36.89 10.96
CA GLU A 335 10.59 -36.69 9.61
C GLU A 335 11.41 -37.54 8.64
N ARG A 336 10.73 -38.10 7.63
CA ARG A 336 11.38 -38.80 6.53
C ARG A 336 11.39 -37.88 5.33
N ASP A 337 12.58 -37.49 4.89
CA ASP A 337 12.78 -36.53 3.81
C ASP A 337 13.23 -37.26 2.53
N THR A 338 12.51 -37.08 1.42
CA THR A 338 12.86 -37.59 0.09
C THR A 338 13.10 -36.44 -0.88
N GLU A 339 13.47 -36.70 -2.13
CA GLU A 339 13.67 -35.62 -3.11
C GLU A 339 12.40 -34.79 -3.33
N GLU A 340 11.24 -35.44 -3.39
CA GLU A 340 9.96 -34.79 -3.73
C GLU A 340 9.09 -34.46 -2.52
N TYR A 341 9.17 -35.26 -1.44
CA TYR A 341 8.25 -35.20 -0.32
C TYR A 341 8.98 -35.10 1.02
N ARG A 342 8.31 -34.46 1.98
CA ARG A 342 8.64 -34.60 3.40
C ARG A 342 7.48 -35.29 4.12
N PHE A 343 7.78 -36.40 4.79
CA PHE A 343 6.78 -37.25 5.42
C PHE A 343 6.84 -37.14 6.94
N ILE A 344 5.65 -37.13 7.53
CA ILE A 344 5.42 -37.36 8.95
C ILE A 344 4.74 -38.73 9.07
N ASP A 345 5.48 -39.72 9.55
CA ASP A 345 5.01 -41.11 9.61
C ASP A 345 4.09 -41.31 10.83
N LEU A 346 3.02 -42.10 10.63
CA LEU A 346 2.10 -42.57 11.67
C LEU A 346 2.48 -44.02 12.00
N LEU A 347 2.70 -44.27 13.29
CA LEU A 347 3.21 -45.53 13.82
C LEU A 347 2.15 -46.19 14.73
N GLU A 348 2.08 -47.50 14.72
CA GLU A 348 1.41 -48.27 15.78
C GLU A 348 2.27 -48.32 17.06
N ASP A 349 1.67 -48.74 18.19
CA ASP A 349 2.35 -48.96 19.47
C ASP A 349 3.64 -49.81 19.38
N LYS A 350 3.75 -50.70 18.39
CA LYS A 350 4.93 -51.55 18.14
C LYS A 350 6.02 -50.87 17.30
N GLY A 351 5.82 -49.61 16.90
CA GLY A 351 6.72 -48.85 16.04
C GLY A 351 6.55 -49.12 14.53
N ASN A 352 5.57 -49.93 14.13
CA ASN A 352 5.31 -50.22 12.73
C ASN A 352 4.59 -49.05 12.05
N ARG A 353 5.10 -48.62 10.89
CA ARG A 353 4.44 -47.58 10.09
C ARG A 353 3.13 -48.11 9.50
N ILE A 354 2.05 -47.39 9.74
CA ILE A 354 0.72 -47.68 9.18
C ILE A 354 0.32 -46.71 8.06
N GLY A 355 0.98 -45.56 8.00
CA GLY A 355 0.75 -44.55 6.98
C GLY A 355 1.63 -43.33 7.20
N SER A 356 1.48 -42.32 6.36
CA SER A 356 2.20 -41.07 6.51
C SER A 356 1.44 -39.88 5.93
N ILE A 357 1.71 -38.71 6.49
CA ILE A 357 1.30 -37.43 5.92
C ILE A 357 2.49 -36.89 5.14
N GLY A 358 2.38 -36.83 3.81
CA GLY A 358 3.42 -36.34 2.92
C GLY A 358 3.13 -34.93 2.43
N ILE A 359 4.14 -34.08 2.41
CA ILE A 359 4.09 -32.72 1.88
C ILE A 359 4.92 -32.67 0.61
N LEU A 360 4.27 -32.42 -0.53
CA LEU A 360 4.97 -32.27 -1.81
C LEU A 360 5.76 -30.96 -1.82
N LYS A 361 7.10 -31.03 -1.83
CA LYS A 361 7.98 -29.86 -1.72
C LYS A 361 7.74 -28.80 -2.79
N ALA A 362 7.42 -29.23 -4.01
CA ALA A 362 7.24 -28.33 -5.15
C ALA A 362 6.04 -27.39 -5.01
N ARG A 363 4.97 -27.82 -4.33
CA ARG A 363 3.68 -27.11 -4.26
C ARG A 363 3.18 -26.87 -2.83
N GLY A 364 3.77 -27.53 -1.83
CA GLY A 364 3.22 -27.55 -0.47
C GLY A 364 1.84 -28.18 -0.42
N GLU A 365 1.57 -29.19 -1.25
CA GLU A 365 0.34 -29.97 -1.18
C GLU A 365 0.50 -31.06 -0.12
N VAL A 366 -0.46 -31.16 0.79
CA VAL A 366 -0.45 -32.17 1.86
C VAL A 366 -1.32 -33.35 1.43
N SER A 367 -0.80 -34.56 1.57
CA SER A 367 -1.43 -35.79 1.13
C SER A 367 -1.25 -36.90 2.15
N LEU A 368 -2.19 -37.84 2.17
CA LEU A 368 -2.14 -39.06 2.95
C LEU A 368 -1.58 -40.20 2.09
N PHE A 369 -0.72 -40.99 2.69
CA PHE A 369 -0.11 -42.18 2.10
C PHE A 369 -0.30 -43.37 3.03
N ASP A 370 -0.44 -44.55 2.45
CA ASP A 370 -0.51 -45.79 3.21
C ASP A 370 0.88 -46.23 3.71
N LYS A 371 0.93 -47.40 4.35
CA LYS A 371 2.17 -47.99 4.87
C LYS A 371 3.23 -48.23 3.80
N ASP A 372 2.84 -48.43 2.54
CA ASP A 372 3.73 -48.76 1.42
C ASP A 372 4.14 -47.50 0.64
N GLY A 373 3.59 -46.33 1.00
CA GLY A 373 3.89 -45.05 0.37
C GLY A 373 3.01 -44.78 -0.85
N VAL A 374 1.88 -45.46 -0.99
CA VAL A 374 0.90 -45.22 -2.06
C VAL A 374 -0.01 -44.08 -1.65
N PHE A 375 -0.24 -43.14 -2.57
CA PHE A 375 -1.14 -42.01 -2.36
C PHE A 375 -2.57 -42.49 -2.08
N ILE A 376 -3.18 -41.98 -1.02
CA ILE A 376 -4.57 -42.24 -0.66
C ILE A 376 -5.45 -41.04 -1.04
N ALA A 377 -5.14 -39.85 -0.51
CA ALA A 377 -5.98 -38.65 -0.66
C ALA A 377 -5.20 -37.37 -0.39
N SER A 378 -5.65 -36.24 -0.95
CA SER A 378 -5.11 -34.90 -0.66
C SER A 378 -5.91 -34.19 0.44
N LEU A 379 -5.20 -33.57 1.38
CA LEU A 379 -5.77 -32.79 2.48
C LEU A 379 -5.83 -31.30 2.12
N LYS A 380 -6.89 -30.90 1.40
CA LYS A 380 -7.08 -29.54 0.89
C LYS A 380 -7.07 -28.45 1.97
N MET A 381 -7.40 -28.78 3.22
CA MET A 381 -7.43 -27.84 4.36
C MET A 381 -6.07 -27.22 4.69
N PHE A 382 -4.97 -27.86 4.30
CA PHE A 382 -3.60 -27.37 4.51
C PHE A 382 -2.99 -26.78 3.24
N THR A 383 -3.65 -26.94 2.10
CA THR A 383 -3.19 -26.43 0.81
C THR A 383 -3.59 -24.96 0.69
N LEU A 384 -2.69 -24.04 1.07
CA LEU A 384 -2.89 -22.62 0.79
C LEU A 384 -2.94 -22.39 -0.73
N SER A 385 -4.03 -21.83 -1.24
CA SER A 385 -4.21 -21.53 -2.66
C SER A 385 -3.07 -20.64 -3.16
N ILE A 386 -2.43 -21.01 -4.27
CA ILE A 386 -1.47 -20.15 -4.96
C ILE A 386 -2.25 -18.91 -5.47
N PRO A 387 -1.80 -17.67 -5.24
CA PRO A 387 -2.33 -16.53 -5.99
C PRO A 387 -2.02 -16.80 -7.47
N LEU A 388 -3.06 -16.98 -8.27
CA LEU A 388 -2.94 -17.19 -9.72
C LEU A 388 -1.99 -16.13 -10.30
N GLN A 389 -0.78 -16.54 -10.68
CA GLN A 389 -0.02 -15.78 -11.66
C GLN A 389 -0.92 -15.69 -12.89
N GLU A 390 -1.34 -14.47 -13.25
CA GLU A 390 -2.01 -14.20 -14.50
C GLU A 390 -1.16 -14.81 -15.61
N LYS A 391 -1.65 -15.93 -16.17
CA LYS A 391 -1.14 -16.46 -17.43
C LYS A 391 -1.26 -15.33 -18.44
N LYS A 392 -0.15 -14.69 -18.78
CA LYS A 392 -0.02 -13.93 -20.02
C LYS A 392 -0.47 -14.88 -21.13
N LYS A 393 -1.66 -14.62 -21.68
CA LYS A 393 -2.08 -15.20 -22.96
C LYS A 393 -1.04 -14.75 -23.98
N SER A 394 -0.13 -15.66 -24.33
CA SER A 394 0.57 -15.59 -25.60
C SER A 394 -0.49 -15.69 -26.69
N LEU A 395 -0.82 -14.56 -27.33
CA LEU A 395 -1.44 -14.56 -28.63
C LEU A 395 -0.40 -15.16 -29.60
N ASN A 396 -0.50 -16.46 -29.84
CA ASN A 396 -0.16 -17.02 -31.15
C ASN A 396 -1.45 -17.03 -31.94
N GLN A 397 -1.51 -16.21 -32.98
CA GLN A 397 -2.35 -16.46 -34.15
C GLN A 397 -1.50 -16.14 -35.38
N ASP A 398 -0.96 -17.21 -35.93
CA ASP A 398 -1.02 -17.60 -37.34
C ASP A 398 -0.74 -16.54 -38.41
N SER A 399 0.45 -16.66 -39.00
CA SER A 399 0.69 -16.39 -40.42
C SER A 399 -0.14 -17.37 -41.28
N PRO A 400 -0.56 -16.94 -42.47
CA PRO A 400 0.28 -17.17 -43.65
C PRO A 400 1.07 -15.93 -44.09
#